data_AF-A0A9Q3FWW8-F1
#
_entry.id   AF-A0A9Q3FWW8-F1
#
_cell.length_a   1.000
_cell.length_b   1.000
_cell.length_c   1.000
_cell.angle_alpha   90.00
_cell.angle_beta   90.00
_cell.angle_gamma   90.00
#
_symmetry.space_group_name_H-M   'P 1'
#
loop_
_entity.id
_entity.type
_entity.pdbx_description
1 polymer ?
#
loop_
_entity_poly.entity_id
_entity_poly.type
_entity_poly.pdbx_seq_one_letter_code
_entity_poly.pdbx_strand_id
1 'polypeptide(L)'
;MSSKVHTCHQARWEEFLYEFHFSITYLPGRLATLPDALSCWDNVYPERGVDFISKNPQNFHQVLKQNEIKESRFFSDLVDQIQKEIWQDKDYKKILKKLARGESVSDYFLEPQAKLLLFNDRVVIQSNHEIQLDILQKLHDSPLAGHPGQEKTLKLIKRDFLGWHE
;
A
#
# COMPACT_ATOMS: atom_id res chain seq x y z
N MET A 1 -4.74 -6.45 35.08
CA MET A 1 -3.63 -5.58 34.65
C MET A 1 -3.07 -6.16 33.37
N SER A 2 -3.07 -5.41 32.27
CA SER A 2 -2.50 -5.86 30.99
C SER A 2 -0.98 -5.69 31.07
N SER A 3 -0.24 -6.79 31.03
CA SER A 3 1.22 -6.77 30.93
C SER A 3 1.59 -6.36 29.50
N LYS A 4 2.10 -5.14 29.33
CA LYS A 4 2.71 -4.72 28.06
C LYS A 4 4.03 -5.47 27.91
N VAL A 5 4.23 -6.12 26.76
CA VAL A 5 5.50 -6.75 26.42
C VAL A 5 6.41 -5.68 25.84
N HIS A 6 7.50 -5.37 26.54
CA HIS A 6 8.49 -4.40 26.09
C HIS A 6 9.43 -5.05 25.06
N THR A 7 9.80 -4.28 24.03
CA THR A 7 10.92 -4.67 23.16
C THR A 7 12.23 -4.66 23.96
N CYS A 8 13.26 -5.37 23.48
CA CYS A 8 14.57 -5.42 24.17
C CYS A 8 15.17 -4.02 24.39
N HIS A 9 15.00 -3.11 23.44
CA HIS A 9 15.43 -1.72 23.57
C HIS A 9 14.64 -0.97 24.65
N GLN A 10 13.32 -1.14 24.69
CA GLN A 10 12.45 -0.51 25.69
C GLN A 10 12.77 -1.03 27.10
N ALA A 11 12.94 -2.34 27.28
CA ALA A 11 13.29 -2.93 28.58
C ALA A 11 14.60 -2.37 29.14
N ARG A 12 15.61 -2.19 28.28
CA ARG A 12 16.90 -1.59 28.67
C ARG A 12 16.73 -0.14 29.15
N TRP A 13 15.89 0.65 28.46
CA TRP A 13 15.60 2.01 28.90
C TRP A 13 14.75 2.06 30.16
N GLU A 14 13.83 1.11 30.36
CA GLU A 14 13.05 1.02 31.58
C GLU A 14 13.91 0.69 32.80
N GLU A 15 14.84 -0.26 32.66
CA GLU A 15 15.81 -0.59 33.70
C GLU A 15 16.64 0.64 34.09
N PHE A 16 17.14 1.38 33.10
CA PHE A 16 17.89 2.62 33.33
C PHE A 16 17.03 3.71 34.00
N LEU A 17 15.80 3.92 33.52
CA LEU A 17 14.92 4.95 34.06
C LEU A 17 14.47 4.64 35.50
N TYR A 18 14.40 3.36 35.89
CA TYR A 18 14.02 2.94 37.24
C TYR A 18 14.95 3.50 38.33
N GLU A 19 16.20 3.81 37.99
CA GLU A 19 17.16 4.42 38.92
C GLU A 19 16.81 5.88 39.28
N PHE A 20 15.86 6.50 38.57
CA PHE A 20 15.49 7.90 38.75
C PHE A 20 14.06 8.04 39.29
N HIS A 21 13.84 9.08 40.09
CA HIS A 21 12.49 9.50 40.46
C HIS A 21 11.94 10.49 39.44
N PHE A 22 11.14 10.01 38.48
CA PHE A 22 10.58 10.84 37.42
C PHE A 22 9.05 10.71 37.33
N SER A 23 8.43 11.70 36.69
CA SER A 23 7.01 11.66 36.31
C SER A 23 6.88 11.99 34.83
N ILE A 24 6.14 11.16 34.09
CA ILE A 24 5.86 11.41 32.67
C ILE A 24 4.58 12.23 32.59
N THR A 25 4.69 13.49 32.18
CA THR A 25 3.55 14.37 31.91
C THR A 25 3.48 14.67 30.42
N TYR A 26 2.30 14.51 29.82
CA TYR A 26 2.09 14.89 28.42
C TYR A 26 2.02 16.40 28.32
N LEU A 27 2.86 16.98 27.46
CA LEU A 27 2.79 18.39 27.09
C LEU A 27 2.31 18.50 25.64
N PRO A 28 1.28 19.32 25.34
CA PRO A 28 0.88 19.58 23.97
C PRO A 28 2.04 20.23 23.21
N GLY A 29 2.24 19.87 21.94
CA GLY A 29 3.46 20.18 21.18
C GLY A 29 3.92 21.64 21.22
N ARG A 30 2.98 22.60 21.28
CA ARG A 30 3.29 24.04 21.39
C ARG A 30 4.07 24.42 22.67
N LEU A 31 3.88 23.66 23.76
CA LEU A 31 4.58 23.85 25.04
C LEU A 31 5.81 22.94 25.17
N ALA A 32 5.96 21.97 24.27
CA ALA A 32 7.08 21.03 24.23
C ALA A 32 8.23 21.54 23.35
N THR A 33 8.54 22.84 23.43
CA THR A 33 9.53 23.50 22.57
C THR A 33 10.94 22.94 22.76
N LEU A 34 11.28 22.48 23.97
CA LEU A 34 12.61 21.93 24.26
C LEU A 34 12.79 20.53 23.65
N PRO A 35 11.89 19.55 23.87
CA PRO A 35 11.94 18.28 23.14
C PRO A 35 11.87 18.46 21.62
N ASP A 36 11.04 19.38 21.13
CA ASP A 36 10.90 19.67 19.70
C ASP A 36 12.24 20.18 19.12
N ALA A 37 12.88 21.15 19.78
CA ALA A 37 14.21 21.65 19.41
C ALA A 37 15.31 20.57 19.48
N LEU A 38 15.22 19.64 20.44
CA LEU A 38 16.15 18.50 20.52
C LEU A 38 15.88 17.44 19.46
N SER A 39 14.65 17.32 18.97
CA SER A 39 14.31 16.43 17.86
C SER A 39 14.63 17.04 16.49
N CYS A 40 14.63 18.38 16.37
CA CYS A 40 14.90 19.11 15.14
C CYS A 40 16.34 19.61 15.08
N TRP A 41 17.32 18.69 15.07
CA TRP A 41 18.70 19.09 14.84
C TRP A 41 18.93 19.53 13.39
N ASP A 42 19.70 20.59 13.22
CA ASP A 42 20.02 21.17 11.91
C ASP A 42 20.70 20.16 10.98
N ASN A 43 21.41 19.17 11.51
CA ASN A 43 22.02 18.11 10.71
C ASN A 43 21.02 17.02 10.27
N VAL A 44 19.82 16.93 10.85
CA VAL A 44 18.80 15.92 10.50
C VAL A 44 17.70 16.52 9.62
N TYR A 45 17.30 17.76 9.87
CA TYR A 45 16.23 18.43 9.14
C TYR A 45 16.78 19.50 8.19
N PRO A 46 16.29 19.56 6.94
CA PRO A 46 16.70 20.58 6.00
C PRO A 46 16.17 21.94 6.44
N GLU A 47 16.94 22.98 6.11
CA GLU A 47 16.45 24.34 6.18
C GLU A 47 15.32 24.55 5.16
N ARG A 48 14.55 25.63 5.34
CA ARG A 48 13.41 25.91 4.47
C ARG A 48 13.89 26.03 3.02
N GLY A 49 13.42 25.14 2.15
CA GLY A 49 13.74 25.15 0.71
C GLY A 49 14.92 24.28 0.28
N VAL A 50 15.54 23.51 1.18
CA VAL A 50 16.46 22.42 0.82
C VAL A 50 15.76 21.07 0.98
N ASP A 51 16.02 20.13 0.08
CA ASP A 51 15.43 18.79 0.18
C ASP A 51 16.15 17.97 1.24
N PHE A 52 15.40 17.14 1.99
CA PHE A 52 15.94 16.22 3.00
C PHE A 52 17.09 15.36 2.46
N ILE A 53 16.98 14.95 1.18
CA ILE A 53 17.97 14.13 0.48
C ILE A 53 19.32 14.86 0.33
N SER A 54 19.29 16.17 0.06
CA SER A 54 20.50 16.97 -0.16
C SER A 54 21.34 17.12 1.11
N LYS A 55 20.69 17.23 2.27
CA LYS A 55 21.35 17.43 3.56
C LYS A 55 21.78 16.12 4.22
N ASN A 56 21.06 15.03 3.95
CA ASN A 56 21.34 13.69 4.47
C ASN A 56 21.32 12.63 3.36
N PRO A 57 22.29 12.66 2.42
CA PRO A 57 22.34 11.69 1.32
C PRO A 57 22.52 10.25 1.81
N GLN A 58 23.18 10.05 2.95
CA GLN A 58 23.32 8.75 3.62
C GLN A 58 22.00 8.17 4.14
N ASN A 59 20.99 9.00 4.43
CA ASN A 59 19.67 8.54 4.87
C ASN A 59 18.79 8.15 3.68
N PHE A 60 19.23 8.42 2.45
CA PHE A 60 18.55 7.99 1.25
C PHE A 60 18.79 6.50 1.03
N HIS A 61 17.89 5.68 1.55
CA HIS A 61 17.81 4.27 1.20
C HIS A 61 16.77 4.10 0.10
N GLN A 62 17.23 3.69 -1.08
CA GLN A 62 16.32 3.30 -2.14
C GLN A 62 15.52 2.08 -1.65
N VAL A 63 14.24 2.29 -1.33
CA VAL A 63 13.34 1.24 -0.80
C VAL A 63 13.18 0.11 -1.79
N LEU A 64 13.28 0.40 -3.09
CA LEU A 64 13.21 -0.59 -4.17
C LEU A 64 14.52 -0.65 -4.95
N LYS A 65 15.13 -1.82 -5.03
CA LYS A 65 16.23 -2.06 -5.98
C LYS A 65 15.67 -2.06 -7.41
N GLN A 66 16.46 -1.69 -8.42
CA GLN A 66 16.01 -1.72 -9.83
C GLN A 66 15.47 -3.09 -10.29
N ASN A 67 15.98 -4.18 -9.71
CA ASN A 67 15.44 -5.52 -9.96
C ASN A 67 14.09 -5.76 -9.26
N GLU A 68 13.79 -5.06 -8.18
CA GLU A 68 12.49 -5.11 -7.51
C GLU A 68 11.44 -4.28 -8.25
N ILE A 69 11.83 -3.32 -9.08
CA ILE A 69 10.91 -2.66 -10.04
C ILE A 69 10.43 -3.66 -11.10
N LYS A 70 11.24 -4.69 -11.39
CA LYS A 70 10.79 -5.84 -12.20
C LYS A 70 9.78 -6.70 -11.42
N GLU A 71 9.59 -6.52 -10.12
CA GLU A 71 8.46 -7.09 -9.39
C GLU A 71 7.12 -6.44 -9.77
N SER A 72 7.08 -5.40 -10.62
CA SER A 72 5.84 -5.10 -11.36
C SER A 72 5.37 -6.30 -12.22
N ARG A 73 6.27 -7.25 -12.53
CA ARG A 73 5.92 -8.57 -13.08
C ARG A 73 5.13 -9.46 -12.10
N PHE A 74 5.03 -9.14 -10.81
CA PHE A 74 4.15 -9.87 -9.88
C PHE A 74 2.69 -9.73 -10.28
N PHE A 75 2.35 -8.68 -11.02
CA PHE A 75 1.04 -8.52 -11.62
C PHE A 75 0.88 -9.30 -12.92
N SER A 76 1.93 -9.78 -13.62
CA SER A 76 1.73 -10.49 -14.90
C SER A 76 0.95 -11.79 -14.71
N ASP A 77 1.32 -12.58 -13.70
CA ASP A 77 0.66 -13.86 -13.44
C ASP A 77 -0.79 -13.67 -13.01
N LEU A 78 -1.04 -12.64 -12.20
CA LEU A 78 -2.39 -12.26 -11.76
C LEU A 78 -3.22 -11.75 -12.94
N VAL A 79 -2.65 -10.90 -13.79
CA VAL A 79 -3.30 -10.38 -15.00
C VAL A 79 -3.66 -11.53 -15.94
N ASP A 80 -2.75 -12.48 -16.13
CA ASP A 80 -3.01 -13.67 -16.95
C ASP A 80 -4.13 -14.55 -16.37
N GLN A 81 -4.19 -14.69 -15.04
CA GLN A 81 -5.28 -15.41 -14.36
C GLN A 81 -6.62 -14.69 -14.51
N ILE A 82 -6.67 -13.38 -14.23
CA ILE A 82 -7.88 -12.56 -14.37
C ILE A 82 -8.38 -12.61 -15.81
N GLN A 83 -7.49 -12.46 -16.80
CA GLN A 83 -7.85 -12.63 -18.19
C GLN A 83 -8.50 -13.99 -18.43
N LYS A 84 -7.84 -15.09 -18.07
CA LYS A 84 -8.35 -16.46 -18.29
C LYS A 84 -9.75 -16.64 -17.72
N GLU A 85 -10.03 -16.12 -16.53
CA GLU A 85 -11.36 -16.19 -15.90
C GLU A 85 -12.42 -15.43 -16.68
N ILE A 86 -12.14 -14.18 -17.05
CA ILE A 86 -13.06 -13.36 -17.86
C ILE A 86 -13.32 -14.03 -19.22
N TRP A 87 -12.28 -14.60 -19.83
CA TRP A 87 -12.37 -15.37 -21.07
C TRP A 87 -13.06 -16.73 -20.89
N GLN A 88 -13.41 -17.16 -19.69
CA GLN A 88 -14.23 -18.35 -19.45
C GLN A 88 -15.70 -17.99 -19.22
N ASP A 89 -15.99 -16.85 -18.58
CA ASP A 89 -17.33 -16.37 -18.31
C ASP A 89 -18.20 -16.23 -19.57
N LYS A 90 -19.44 -16.72 -19.51
CA LYS A 90 -20.41 -16.59 -20.61
C LYS A 90 -20.88 -15.15 -20.81
N ASP A 91 -20.97 -14.36 -19.75
CA ASP A 91 -21.54 -13.02 -19.81
C ASP A 91 -20.49 -11.99 -20.23
N TYR A 92 -19.30 -12.04 -19.65
CA TYR A 92 -18.19 -11.18 -20.09
C TYR A 92 -17.75 -11.50 -21.53
N LYS A 93 -17.82 -12.77 -21.99
CA LYS A 93 -17.61 -13.12 -23.41
C LYS A 93 -18.53 -12.35 -24.37
N LYS A 94 -19.80 -12.15 -24.01
CA LYS A 94 -20.75 -11.41 -24.86
C LYS A 94 -20.33 -9.94 -24.94
N ILE A 95 -19.92 -9.36 -23.82
CA ILE A 95 -19.44 -7.98 -23.73
C ILE A 95 -18.16 -7.83 -24.56
N LEU A 96 -17.17 -8.71 -24.39
CA LEU A 96 -15.92 -8.70 -25.16
C LEU A 96 -16.16 -8.79 -26.67
N LYS A 97 -17.10 -9.63 -27.13
CA LYS A 97 -17.45 -9.74 -28.56
C LYS A 97 -18.06 -8.46 -29.13
N LYS A 98 -18.90 -7.77 -28.34
CA LYS A 98 -19.49 -6.49 -28.74
C LYS A 98 -18.44 -5.39 -28.79
N LEU A 99 -17.58 -5.29 -27.76
CA LEU A 99 -16.46 -4.34 -27.73
C LEU A 99 -15.50 -4.57 -28.90
N ALA A 100 -15.20 -5.82 -29.25
CA ALA A 100 -14.36 -6.17 -30.40
C ALA A 100 -14.95 -5.75 -31.75
N ARG A 101 -16.28 -5.58 -31.84
CA ARG A 101 -16.97 -5.05 -33.03
C ARG A 101 -17.01 -3.53 -33.07
N GLY A 102 -16.47 -2.86 -32.06
CA GLY A 102 -16.53 -1.40 -31.90
C GLY A 102 -17.88 -0.90 -31.37
N GLU A 103 -18.74 -1.80 -30.88
CA GLU A 103 -19.99 -1.39 -30.22
C GLU A 103 -19.67 -0.90 -28.81
N SER A 104 -20.12 0.32 -28.47
CA SER A 104 -20.05 0.82 -27.09
C SER A 104 -21.04 0.06 -26.22
N VAL A 105 -20.55 -0.65 -25.19
CA VAL A 105 -21.40 -1.42 -24.27
C VAL A 105 -21.32 -0.81 -22.88
N SER A 106 -22.30 0.04 -22.54
CA SER A 106 -22.34 0.70 -21.22
C SER A 106 -21.00 1.41 -20.92
N ASP A 107 -20.57 1.41 -19.66
CA ASP A 107 -19.27 1.90 -19.20
C ASP A 107 -18.16 0.84 -19.25
N TYR A 108 -18.34 -0.25 -20.02
CA TYR A 108 -17.30 -1.26 -20.18
C TYR A 108 -16.26 -0.82 -21.22
N PHE A 109 -14.99 -1.04 -20.88
CA PHE A 109 -13.86 -0.73 -21.74
C PHE A 109 -12.85 -1.89 -21.71
N LEU A 110 -12.28 -2.22 -22.87
CA LEU A 110 -11.20 -3.22 -22.95
C LEU A 110 -9.87 -2.49 -23.04
N GLU A 111 -9.02 -2.68 -22.05
CA GLU A 111 -7.70 -2.06 -22.04
C GLU A 111 -6.82 -2.64 -23.15
N PRO A 112 -6.26 -1.82 -24.07
CA PRO A 112 -5.55 -2.34 -25.24
C PRO A 112 -4.27 -3.14 -24.93
N GLN A 113 -3.56 -2.78 -23.86
CA GLN A 113 -2.25 -3.36 -23.54
C GLN A 113 -2.39 -4.62 -22.70
N ALA A 114 -3.02 -4.50 -21.52
CA ALA A 114 -3.18 -5.60 -20.59
C ALA A 114 -4.38 -6.49 -20.91
N LYS A 115 -5.22 -6.16 -21.90
CA LYS A 115 -6.42 -6.92 -22.31
C LYS A 115 -7.37 -7.22 -21.14
N LEU A 116 -7.41 -6.31 -20.16
CA LEU A 116 -8.30 -6.40 -19.01
C LEU A 116 -9.63 -5.73 -19.33
N LEU A 117 -10.71 -6.33 -18.85
CA LEU A 117 -12.03 -5.72 -18.91
C LEU A 117 -12.17 -4.74 -17.74
N LEU A 118 -12.44 -3.48 -18.07
CA LEU A 118 -12.68 -2.40 -17.13
C LEU A 118 -14.16 -2.02 -17.14
N PHE A 119 -14.68 -1.61 -15.99
CA PHE A 119 -16.00 -0.98 -15.86
C PHE A 119 -15.89 0.23 -14.93
N ASN A 120 -16.16 1.43 -15.44
CA ASN A 120 -15.93 2.68 -14.71
C ASN A 120 -14.52 2.74 -14.10
N ASP A 121 -13.50 2.54 -14.94
CA ASP A 121 -12.06 2.53 -14.59
C ASP A 121 -11.62 1.50 -13.54
N ARG A 122 -12.45 0.50 -13.26
CA ARG A 122 -12.14 -0.61 -12.33
C ARG A 122 -11.99 -1.93 -13.03
N VAL A 123 -10.99 -2.71 -12.62
CA VAL A 123 -10.74 -4.06 -13.15
C VAL A 123 -11.86 -4.99 -12.73
N VAL A 124 -12.54 -5.55 -13.73
CA VAL A 124 -13.59 -6.55 -13.51
C VAL A 124 -12.91 -7.85 -13.12
N ILE A 125 -13.29 -8.39 -11.97
CA ILE A 125 -12.86 -9.71 -11.51
C ILE A 125 -14.09 -10.60 -11.30
N GLN A 126 -13.92 -11.91 -11.48
CA GLN A 126 -14.93 -12.85 -11.02
C GLN A 126 -14.83 -13.01 -9.49
N SER A 127 -15.91 -13.46 -8.87
CA SER A 127 -15.94 -13.78 -7.44
C SER A 127 -15.28 -15.14 -7.15
N ASN A 128 -14.05 -15.32 -7.63
CA ASN A 128 -13.20 -16.45 -7.27
C ASN A 128 -12.35 -16.08 -6.04
N HIS A 129 -12.43 -16.92 -5.00
CA HIS A 129 -11.68 -16.72 -3.76
C HIS A 129 -10.16 -16.75 -3.98
N GLU A 130 -9.65 -17.54 -4.92
CA GLU A 130 -8.20 -17.62 -5.19
C GLU A 130 -7.65 -16.31 -5.76
N ILE A 131 -8.32 -15.74 -6.75
CA ILE A 131 -7.93 -14.44 -7.34
C ILE A 131 -8.10 -13.32 -6.32
N GLN A 132 -9.18 -13.34 -5.56
CA GLN A 132 -9.40 -12.35 -4.50
C GLN A 132 -8.26 -12.40 -3.47
N LEU A 133 -7.89 -13.60 -3.01
CA LEU A 133 -6.80 -13.76 -2.06
C LEU A 133 -5.46 -13.27 -2.63
N ASP A 134 -5.15 -13.58 -3.89
CA ASP A 134 -3.91 -13.14 -4.54
C ASP A 134 -3.87 -11.61 -4.70
N ILE A 135 -4.98 -10.97 -5.09
CA ILE A 135 -5.10 -9.51 -5.13
C ILE A 135 -4.87 -8.90 -3.75
N LEU A 136 -5.48 -9.47 -2.71
CA LEU A 136 -5.36 -8.97 -1.33
C LEU A 136 -3.93 -9.06 -0.84
N GLN A 137 -3.27 -10.22 -1.03
CA GLN A 137 -1.88 -10.41 -0.64
C GLN A 137 -0.97 -9.45 -1.40
N LYS A 138 -1.12 -9.32 -2.72
CA LYS A 138 -0.28 -8.40 -3.51
C LYS A 138 -0.47 -6.94 -3.12
N LEU A 139 -1.69 -6.51 -2.82
CA LEU A 139 -1.95 -5.14 -2.37
C LEU A 139 -1.48 -4.88 -0.93
N HIS A 140 -1.50 -5.88 -0.05
CA HIS A 140 -1.09 -5.73 1.33
C HIS A 140 0.43 -5.88 1.50
N ASP A 141 1.01 -6.91 0.90
CA ASP A 141 2.40 -7.33 1.11
C ASP A 141 3.39 -6.64 0.16
N SER A 142 2.90 -5.88 -0.82
CA SER A 142 3.79 -5.09 -1.68
C SER A 142 4.63 -4.11 -0.84
N PRO A 143 5.97 -4.09 -1.02
CA PRO A 143 6.84 -3.12 -0.35
C PRO A 143 6.43 -1.66 -0.60
N LEU A 144 5.75 -1.39 -1.72
CA LEU A 144 5.23 -0.07 -2.10
C LEU A 144 3.93 0.31 -1.39
N ALA A 145 3.14 -0.67 -0.93
CA ALA A 145 1.84 -0.40 -0.33
C ALA A 145 1.94 0.12 1.11
N GLY A 146 3.09 -0.10 1.76
CA GLY A 146 3.33 0.29 3.15
C GLY A 146 2.50 -0.52 4.16
N HIS A 147 2.14 -1.76 3.81
CA HIS A 147 1.37 -2.70 4.63
C HIS A 147 0.12 -2.08 5.28
N PRO A 148 -0.84 -1.62 4.46
CA PRO A 148 -2.03 -0.95 4.95
C PRO A 148 -2.85 -1.88 5.86
N GLY A 149 -3.40 -1.34 6.95
CA GLY A 149 -4.35 -2.07 7.78
C GLY A 149 -5.62 -2.45 7.01
N GLN A 150 -6.41 -3.39 7.57
CA GLN A 150 -7.55 -4.03 6.92
C GLN A 150 -8.50 -3.07 6.19
N GLU A 151 -8.99 -2.02 6.86
CA GLU A 151 -9.92 -1.06 6.25
C GLU A 151 -9.33 -0.34 5.04
N LYS A 152 -8.03 -0.01 5.11
CA LYS A 152 -7.35 0.71 4.04
C LYS A 152 -7.10 -0.22 2.85
N THR A 153 -6.75 -1.47 3.09
CA THR A 153 -6.63 -2.51 2.05
C THR A 153 -7.96 -2.72 1.33
N LEU A 154 -9.07 -2.87 2.08
CA LEU A 154 -10.40 -3.01 1.48
C LEU A 154 -10.82 -1.77 0.68
N LYS A 155 -10.48 -0.56 1.14
CA LYS A 155 -10.72 0.67 0.37
C LYS A 155 -9.94 0.69 -0.95
N LEU A 156 -8.68 0.25 -0.96
CA LEU A 156 -7.87 0.14 -2.18
C LEU A 156 -8.49 -0.87 -3.16
N ILE A 157 -8.90 -2.04 -2.64
CA ILE A 157 -9.56 -3.06 -3.45
C ILE A 157 -10.85 -2.53 -4.08
N LYS A 158 -11.75 -1.92 -3.29
CA LYS A 158 -13.02 -1.38 -3.80
C LYS A 158 -12.84 -0.21 -4.77
N ARG A 159 -11.71 0.51 -4.68
CA ARG A 159 -11.33 1.58 -5.60
C ARG A 159 -10.90 1.05 -6.96
N ASP A 160 -10.11 -0.03 -6.99
CA ASP A 160 -9.43 -0.48 -8.21
C ASP A 160 -10.11 -1.70 -8.87
N PHE A 161 -10.88 -2.49 -8.11
CA PHE A 161 -11.49 -3.74 -8.57
C PHE A 161 -13.01 -3.75 -8.42
N LEU A 162 -13.70 -4.38 -9.36
CA LEU A 162 -15.15 -4.62 -9.38
C LEU A 162 -15.43 -6.13 -9.33
N GLY A 163 -16.38 -6.57 -8.49
CA GLY A 163 -16.68 -8.01 -8.30
C GLY A 163 -16.16 -8.57 -6.97
N TRP A 164 -15.63 -7.68 -6.12
CA TRP A 164 -15.35 -7.97 -4.72
C TRP A 164 -16.63 -7.94 -3.90
N HIS A 165 -17.12 -9.11 -3.49
CA HIS A 165 -18.29 -9.24 -2.62
C HIS A 165 -17.85 -9.55 -1.19
N GLU A 166 -18.53 -8.94 -0.23
CA GLU A 166 -18.46 -9.24 1.21
C GLU A 166 -19.30 -10.47 1.56
#